data_AF-A0A166D644-F1
#
_entry.id   AF-A0A166D644-F1
#
_cell.length_a   1.000
_cell.length_b   1.000
_cell.length_c   1.000
_cell.angle_alpha   90.00
_cell.angle_beta   90.00
_cell.angle_gamma   90.00
#
_symmetry.space_group_name_H-M   'P 1'
#
loop_
_entity.id
_entity.type
_entity.pdbx_description
1 polymer ?
#
loop_
_entity_poly.entity_id
_entity_poly.type
_entity_poly.pdbx_seq_one_letter_code
_entity_poly.pdbx_strand_id
1 'polypeptide(L)'
;MIQETKFCIYCGKKIPADVSICPYCGKQLSQIPESQNTEQDNVQENIPQNEAYVSKERSYTTPERNYPVNSQQYSNVLPIRRLLLLMILTGGLYRFYWYYKNSKMLKQEFNEDHSPGLMTILLFIPIANWVVFYDLIDKWRNAISSKGLETYSSGINLVIWILTGMHFWVIINIQESINEYWRLKQPNLPIHRNFTNNEKILIGIIIAIIIVISIILVAIIIIAGMSTTYPSTYY
;
A
#
# COMPACT_ATOMS: atom_id res chain seq x y z
N MET A 1 -6.47 11.47 -49.32
CA MET A 1 -7.55 11.28 -48.33
C MET A 1 -6.92 11.43 -46.95
N ILE A 2 -7.30 12.47 -46.20
CA ILE A 2 -6.78 12.71 -44.84
C ILE A 2 -7.67 11.90 -43.89
N GLN A 3 -7.11 10.90 -43.23
CA GLN A 3 -7.83 10.11 -42.23
C GLN A 3 -7.91 10.93 -40.95
N GLU A 4 -9.11 11.30 -40.52
CA GLU A 4 -9.32 11.96 -39.23
C GLU A 4 -8.91 11.02 -38.10
N THR A 5 -8.25 11.57 -37.07
CA THR A 5 -7.73 10.78 -35.95
C THR A 5 -8.11 11.44 -34.63
N LYS A 6 -8.45 10.61 -33.64
CA LYS A 6 -8.79 11.03 -32.27
C LYS A 6 -7.92 10.27 -31.26
N PHE A 7 -7.88 10.72 -30.02
CA PHE A 7 -7.20 10.00 -28.94
C PHE A 7 -8.19 9.16 -28.14
N CYS A 8 -7.81 7.94 -27.78
CA CYS A 8 -8.62 7.10 -26.92
C CYS A 8 -8.65 7.66 -25.48
N ILE A 9 -9.82 7.99 -24.96
CA ILE A 9 -10.02 8.49 -23.58
C ILE A 9 -9.58 7.50 -22.48
N TYR A 10 -9.38 6.22 -22.83
CA TYR A 10 -9.04 5.18 -21.87
C TYR A 10 -7.56 4.77 -21.87
N CYS A 11 -6.86 4.89 -22.99
CA CYS A 11 -5.45 4.46 -23.09
C CYS A 11 -4.52 5.52 -23.68
N GLY A 12 -5.04 6.68 -24.09
CA GLY A 12 -4.25 7.80 -24.59
C GLY A 12 -3.60 7.60 -25.96
N LYS A 13 -3.82 6.46 -26.63
CA LYS A 13 -3.26 6.20 -27.97
C LYS A 13 -4.08 6.88 -29.06
N LYS A 14 -3.39 7.31 -30.11
CA LYS A 14 -3.98 7.87 -31.33
C LYS A 14 -4.68 6.76 -32.13
N ILE A 15 -5.95 6.97 -32.45
CA ILE A 15 -6.83 6.03 -33.14
C ILE A 15 -7.55 6.73 -34.30
N PRO A 16 -8.01 5.99 -35.32
CA PRO A 16 -8.86 6.53 -36.36
C PRO A 16 -10.17 7.13 -35.79
N ALA A 17 -10.74 8.15 -36.43
CA ALA A 17 -11.95 8.80 -35.93
C ALA A 17 -13.21 7.90 -36.05
N ASP A 18 -13.22 6.99 -37.02
CA ASP A 18 -14.33 6.10 -37.38
C ASP A 18 -14.45 4.86 -36.47
N VAL A 19 -13.44 4.53 -35.67
CA VAL A 19 -13.51 3.35 -34.80
C VAL A 19 -14.37 3.60 -33.56
N SER A 20 -15.36 2.72 -33.37
CA SER A 20 -16.23 2.67 -32.19
C SER A 20 -15.60 1.89 -31.03
N ILE A 21 -14.59 1.07 -31.30
CA ILE A 21 -13.86 0.27 -30.31
C ILE A 21 -12.36 0.53 -30.51
N CYS A 22 -11.64 0.85 -29.43
CA CYS A 22 -10.22 1.12 -29.51
C CYS A 22 -9.42 -0.17 -29.81
N PRO A 23 -8.62 -0.24 -30.90
CA PRO A 23 -7.86 -1.44 -31.25
C PRO A 23 -6.73 -1.77 -30.25
N TYR A 24 -6.31 -0.82 -29.42
CA TYR A 24 -5.22 -1.03 -28.48
C TYR A 24 -5.67 -1.45 -27.08
N CYS A 25 -6.89 -1.09 -26.66
CA CYS A 25 -7.37 -1.38 -25.30
C CYS A 25 -8.72 -2.10 -25.25
N GLY A 26 -9.39 -2.29 -26.39
CA GLY A 26 -10.65 -3.03 -26.51
C GLY A 26 -11.88 -2.32 -25.94
N LYS A 27 -11.77 -1.06 -25.51
CA LYS A 27 -12.89 -0.31 -24.93
C LYS A 27 -13.71 0.43 -25.99
N GLN A 28 -15.03 0.41 -25.83
CA GLN A 28 -15.99 1.06 -26.72
C GLN A 28 -16.08 2.57 -26.42
N LEU A 29 -16.11 3.39 -27.47
CA LEU A 29 -15.99 4.85 -27.42
C LEU A 29 -17.35 5.55 -27.63
N SER A 30 -18.42 4.97 -27.10
CA SER A 30 -19.80 5.42 -27.32
C SER A 30 -20.01 6.88 -26.89
N GLN A 31 -20.54 7.64 -27.85
CA GLN A 31 -20.79 9.08 -27.91
C GLN A 31 -21.49 9.68 -26.67
N ILE A 32 -21.00 10.84 -26.21
CA ILE A 32 -21.79 11.83 -25.48
C ILE A 32 -22.60 12.59 -26.55
N PRO A 33 -23.93 12.77 -26.43
CA PRO A 33 -24.71 13.58 -27.36
C PRO A 33 -24.24 15.04 -27.31
N GLU A 34 -23.91 15.57 -28.48
CA GLU A 34 -23.77 16.99 -28.79
C GLU A 34 -25.11 17.68 -28.57
N SER A 35 -25.14 18.73 -27.74
CA SER A 35 -26.26 19.68 -27.72
C SER A 35 -25.72 21.07 -28.03
N GLN A 36 -25.97 21.55 -29.26
CA GLN A 36 -25.95 22.97 -29.57
C GLN A 36 -27.40 23.51 -29.65
N ASN A 37 -27.67 24.46 -28.75
CA ASN A 37 -28.46 25.69 -28.87
C ASN A 37 -29.95 25.64 -29.25
N THR A 38 -30.82 26.21 -28.40
CA THR A 38 -31.52 27.53 -28.59
C THR A 38 -32.65 27.68 -27.55
N GLU A 39 -32.87 28.92 -27.09
CA GLU A 39 -33.89 29.39 -26.14
C GLU A 39 -35.35 29.06 -26.55
N GLN A 40 -36.20 28.76 -25.56
CA GLN A 40 -37.58 29.29 -25.43
C GLN A 40 -38.21 28.93 -24.07
N ASP A 41 -38.78 29.95 -23.42
CA ASP A 41 -39.51 29.95 -22.16
C ASP A 41 -40.81 29.11 -22.17
N ASN A 42 -41.09 28.35 -21.11
CA ASN A 42 -42.24 28.62 -20.23
C ASN A 42 -42.38 27.65 -19.04
N VAL A 43 -42.99 28.21 -17.99
CA VAL A 43 -43.22 27.75 -16.63
C VAL A 43 -44.19 26.56 -16.53
N GLN A 44 -43.85 25.52 -15.75
CA GLN A 44 -44.76 25.02 -14.70
C GLN A 44 -44.07 24.16 -13.63
N GLU A 45 -44.30 24.60 -12.40
CA GLU A 45 -43.83 24.12 -11.11
C GLU A 45 -44.70 22.94 -10.64
N ASN A 46 -44.07 21.84 -10.22
CA ASN A 46 -44.66 20.95 -9.22
C ASN A 46 -43.59 20.08 -8.53
N ILE A 47 -43.42 20.36 -7.24
CA ILE A 47 -42.58 19.64 -6.28
C ILE A 47 -43.41 18.47 -5.71
N PRO A 48 -42.80 17.29 -5.49
CA PRO A 48 -42.92 16.71 -4.14
C PRO A 48 -41.55 16.47 -3.50
N GLN A 49 -41.48 16.88 -2.23
CA GLN A 49 -40.38 16.67 -1.30
C GLN A 49 -40.30 15.22 -0.84
N ASN A 50 -39.10 14.64 -0.91
CA ASN A 50 -38.61 13.72 0.10
C ASN A 50 -37.09 13.57 -0.02
N GLU A 51 -36.41 14.33 0.83
CA GLU A 51 -35.00 14.20 1.14
C GLU A 51 -34.74 12.86 1.85
N ALA A 52 -33.84 12.07 1.27
CA ALA A 52 -32.92 11.27 2.05
C ALA A 52 -31.60 11.25 1.28
N TYR A 53 -30.61 11.98 1.81
CA TYR A 53 -29.24 11.97 1.31
C TYR A 53 -28.67 10.55 1.45
N VAL A 54 -28.69 9.79 0.36
CA VAL A 54 -28.01 8.50 0.26
C VAL A 54 -26.73 8.70 -0.55
N SER A 55 -25.60 8.49 0.14
CA SER A 55 -24.26 8.45 -0.43
C SER A 55 -24.22 7.58 -1.69
N LYS A 56 -23.85 8.17 -2.83
CA LYS A 56 -23.71 7.48 -4.12
C LYS A 56 -22.53 6.51 -4.07
N GLU A 57 -22.75 5.31 -3.55
CA GLU A 57 -21.86 4.18 -3.79
C GLU A 57 -21.86 3.89 -5.28
N ARG A 58 -20.73 4.16 -5.94
CA ARG A 58 -20.51 3.74 -7.33
C ARG A 58 -20.36 2.22 -7.32
N SER A 59 -21.47 1.53 -7.57
CA SER A 59 -21.54 0.10 -7.82
C SER A 59 -20.72 -0.25 -9.06
N TYR A 60 -19.48 -0.69 -8.85
CA TYR A 60 -18.73 -1.37 -9.89
C TYR A 60 -19.33 -2.77 -10.03
N THR A 61 -20.14 -2.97 -11.06
CA THR A 61 -20.55 -4.31 -11.50
C THR A 61 -19.30 -5.07 -11.93
N THR A 62 -18.75 -5.84 -10.99
CA THR A 62 -17.73 -6.84 -11.26
C THR A 62 -18.47 -7.99 -11.96
N PRO A 63 -18.01 -8.51 -13.09
CA PRO A 63 -18.65 -9.67 -13.71
C PRO A 63 -18.64 -10.81 -12.69
N GLU A 64 -19.84 -11.23 -12.28
CA GLU A 64 -20.07 -12.30 -11.32
C GLU A 64 -19.64 -13.61 -11.95
N ARG A 65 -18.38 -13.99 -11.72
CA ARG A 65 -17.92 -15.36 -11.98
C ARG A 65 -17.92 -16.11 -10.67
N ASN A 66 -18.78 -17.11 -10.58
CA ASN A 66 -18.83 -18.12 -9.53
C ASN A 66 -17.44 -18.76 -9.39
N TYR A 67 -16.65 -18.26 -8.44
CA TYR A 67 -15.49 -18.99 -7.92
C TYR A 67 -15.96 -19.84 -6.74
N PRO A 68 -15.57 -21.13 -6.69
CA PRO A 68 -15.88 -21.97 -5.54
C PRO A 68 -15.34 -21.31 -4.27
N VAL A 69 -16.20 -21.20 -3.26
CA VAL A 69 -15.98 -20.60 -1.94
C VAL A 69 -15.06 -21.49 -1.10
N ASN A 70 -13.86 -21.78 -1.60
CA ASN A 70 -12.85 -22.49 -0.82
C ASN A 70 -11.51 -21.79 -1.01
N SER A 71 -11.18 -20.95 -0.03
CA SER A 71 -10.01 -20.04 0.05
C SER A 71 -9.96 -18.94 -1.02
N GLN A 72 -10.63 -17.81 -0.77
CA GLN A 72 -10.48 -16.62 -1.61
C GLN A 72 -9.02 -16.13 -1.55
N GLN A 73 -8.27 -16.34 -2.63
CA GLN A 73 -6.89 -15.89 -2.74
C GLN A 73 -6.87 -14.37 -2.95
N TYR A 74 -6.13 -13.66 -2.09
CA TYR A 74 -5.98 -12.21 -2.18
C TYR A 74 -4.71 -11.82 -2.95
N SER A 75 -4.74 -10.63 -3.56
CA SER A 75 -3.55 -10.04 -4.16
C SER A 75 -2.52 -9.67 -3.10
N ASN A 76 -1.24 -9.71 -3.48
CA ASN A 76 -0.13 -9.28 -2.65
C ASN A 76 -0.01 -7.76 -2.50
N VAL A 77 -0.86 -6.98 -3.19
CA VAL A 77 -0.94 -5.51 -3.04
C VAL A 77 -1.21 -5.14 -1.57
N LEU A 78 -0.39 -4.24 -1.03
CA LEU A 78 -0.54 -3.66 0.30
C LEU A 78 -0.97 -2.19 0.18
N PRO A 79 -2.26 -1.86 0.42
CA PRO A 79 -2.74 -0.48 0.33
C PRO A 79 -1.96 0.47 1.25
N ILE A 80 -1.55 1.63 0.72
CA ILE A 80 -0.73 2.62 1.45
C ILE A 80 -1.39 3.06 2.76
N ARG A 81 -2.70 3.32 2.74
CA ARG A 81 -3.45 3.66 3.97
C ARG A 81 -3.35 2.60 5.07
N ARG A 82 -3.38 1.31 4.69
CA ARG A 82 -3.29 0.20 5.65
C ARG A 82 -1.86 0.09 6.18
N LEU A 83 -0.86 0.25 5.31
CA LEU A 83 0.54 0.28 5.69
C LEU A 83 0.83 1.43 6.67
N LEU A 84 0.35 2.64 6.39
CA LEU A 84 0.49 3.80 7.27
C LEU A 84 -0.12 3.52 8.65
N LEU A 85 -1.35 2.99 8.70
CA LEU A 85 -1.98 2.62 9.97
C LEU A 85 -1.16 1.57 10.74
N LEU A 86 -0.65 0.54 10.08
CA LEU A 86 0.20 -0.48 10.72
C LEU A 86 1.49 0.12 11.27
N MET A 87 2.10 1.03 10.51
CA MET A 87 3.32 1.72 10.92
C MET A 87 3.07 2.62 12.13
N ILE A 88 1.96 3.36 12.20
CA ILE A 88 1.61 4.21 13.34
C ILE A 88 1.24 3.37 14.57
N LEU A 89 0.36 2.39 14.42
CA LEU A 89 -0.13 1.55 15.53
C LEU A 89 0.98 0.75 16.22
N THR A 90 2.04 0.42 15.49
CA THR A 90 3.18 -0.35 16.01
C THR A 90 4.37 0.53 16.40
N GLY A 91 4.25 1.87 16.35
CA GLY A 91 5.36 2.78 16.60
C GLY A 91 6.54 2.60 15.64
N GLY A 92 6.26 2.16 14.40
CA GLY A 92 7.25 1.88 13.38
C GLY A 92 7.88 0.48 13.44
N LEU A 93 7.52 -0.37 14.41
CA LEU A 93 8.01 -1.75 14.50
C LEU A 93 7.47 -2.66 13.39
N TYR A 94 6.34 -2.31 12.77
CA TYR A 94 5.80 -3.05 11.63
C TYR A 94 6.79 -3.15 10.45
N ARG A 95 7.78 -2.24 10.34
CA ARG A 95 8.81 -2.27 9.28
C ARG A 95 9.57 -3.59 9.21
N PHE A 96 9.79 -4.25 10.34
CA PHE A 96 10.51 -5.53 10.39
C PHE A 96 9.66 -6.65 9.79
N TYR A 97 8.37 -6.68 10.11
CA TYR A 97 7.43 -7.61 9.50
C TYR A 97 7.23 -7.31 8.00
N TRP A 98 7.16 -6.03 7.63
CA TRP A 98 7.11 -5.59 6.25
C TRP A 98 8.34 -6.09 5.47
N TYR A 99 9.54 -5.95 6.04
CA TYR A 99 10.78 -6.46 5.45
C TYR A 99 10.70 -7.98 5.26
N TYR A 100 10.37 -8.73 6.32
CA TYR A 100 10.24 -10.18 6.28
C TYR A 100 9.27 -10.63 5.17
N LYS A 101 8.09 -10.00 5.10
CA LYS A 101 7.06 -10.31 4.13
C LYS A 101 7.54 -10.07 2.70
N ASN A 102 8.17 -8.93 2.43
CA ASN A 102 8.68 -8.60 1.10
C ASN A 102 9.89 -9.46 0.70
N SER A 103 10.78 -9.77 1.65
CA SER A 103 11.92 -10.67 1.42
C SER A 103 11.45 -12.09 1.10
N LYS A 104 10.40 -12.57 1.80
CA LYS A 104 9.76 -13.85 1.51
C LYS A 104 9.09 -13.87 0.13
N MET A 105 8.41 -12.78 -0.24
CA MET A 105 7.79 -12.64 -1.56
C MET A 105 8.84 -12.68 -2.68
N LEU A 106 9.97 -11.98 -2.52
CA LEU A 106 11.08 -12.05 -3.49
C LEU A 106 11.62 -13.47 -3.63
N LYS A 107 11.88 -14.15 -2.50
CA LYS A 107 12.35 -15.54 -2.51
C LYS A 107 11.42 -16.47 -3.28
N GLN A 108 10.12 -16.37 -3.00
CA GLN A 108 9.11 -17.21 -3.64
C GLN A 108 8.97 -16.92 -5.13
N GLU A 109 9.21 -15.67 -5.53
CA GLU A 109 8.99 -15.24 -6.91
C GLU A 109 10.21 -15.41 -7.81
N PHE A 110 11.39 -15.04 -7.32
CA PHE A 110 12.62 -14.97 -8.11
C PHE A 110 13.57 -16.11 -7.78
N ASN A 111 13.12 -17.10 -6.99
CA ASN A 111 13.90 -18.26 -6.55
C ASN A 111 15.25 -17.90 -5.92
N GLU A 112 15.28 -16.79 -5.18
CA GLU A 112 16.48 -16.28 -4.52
C GLU A 112 16.85 -17.15 -3.30
N ASP A 113 18.13 -17.53 -3.21
CA ASP A 113 18.64 -18.42 -2.15
C ASP A 113 19.06 -17.68 -0.87
N HIS A 114 18.34 -16.62 -0.49
CA HIS A 114 18.54 -15.97 0.81
C HIS A 114 17.55 -16.51 1.84
N SER A 115 17.84 -16.33 3.13
CA SER A 115 16.94 -16.68 4.23
C SER A 115 16.21 -15.43 4.75
N PRO A 116 14.88 -15.29 4.50
CA PRO A 116 14.15 -14.08 4.90
C PRO A 116 14.19 -13.81 6.41
N GLY A 117 14.20 -14.86 7.23
CA GLY A 117 14.26 -14.73 8.69
C GLY A 117 15.60 -14.20 9.18
N LEU A 118 16.72 -14.74 8.68
CA LEU A 118 18.06 -14.30 9.08
C LEU A 118 18.29 -12.83 8.70
N MET A 119 17.90 -12.44 7.49
CA MET A 119 18.00 -11.06 7.04
C MET A 119 17.15 -10.13 7.92
N THR A 120 15.96 -10.58 8.34
CA THR A 120 15.12 -9.80 9.26
C THR A 120 15.77 -9.60 10.62
N ILE A 121 16.45 -10.63 11.16
CA ILE A 121 17.22 -10.52 12.42
C ILE A 121 18.38 -9.53 12.27
N LEU A 122 19.02 -9.51 11.11
CA LEU A 122 20.16 -8.65 10.85
C LEU A 122 19.80 -7.15 10.82
N LEU A 123 18.51 -6.79 10.65
CA LEU A 123 18.00 -5.42 10.77
C LEU A 123 18.15 -4.82 12.17
N PHE A 124 18.35 -5.64 13.20
CA PHE A 124 18.60 -5.16 14.56
C PHE A 124 20.05 -4.68 14.76
N ILE A 125 20.95 -4.98 13.82
CA ILE A 125 22.35 -4.53 13.85
C ILE A 125 22.47 -3.27 12.96
N PRO A 126 22.91 -2.10 13.47
CA PRO A 126 22.82 -0.83 12.73
C PRO A 126 23.46 -0.82 11.33
N ILE A 127 24.69 -1.31 11.20
CA ILE A 127 25.41 -1.32 9.92
C ILE A 127 24.77 -2.34 8.97
N ALA A 128 24.47 -3.54 9.48
CA ALA A 128 23.90 -4.59 8.67
C ALA A 128 22.46 -4.29 8.24
N ASN A 129 21.70 -3.56 9.05
CA ASN A 129 20.39 -3.02 8.71
C ASN A 129 20.43 -2.22 7.42
N TRP A 130 21.40 -1.33 7.24
CA TRP A 130 21.54 -0.54 6.01
C TRP A 130 21.82 -1.41 4.79
N VAL A 131 22.75 -2.37 4.92
CA VAL A 131 23.12 -3.29 3.83
C VAL A 131 21.93 -4.15 3.42
N VAL A 132 21.26 -4.76 4.39
CA VAL A 132 20.13 -5.68 4.18
C VAL A 132 18.90 -4.95 3.66
N PHE A 133 18.67 -3.72 4.14
CA PHE A 133 17.63 -2.86 3.60
C PHE A 133 17.93 -2.48 2.15
N TYR A 134 19.15 -2.06 1.84
CA TYR A 134 19.58 -1.74 0.48
C TYR A 134 19.41 -2.94 -0.47
N ASP A 135 19.87 -4.12 -0.08
CA ASP A 135 19.74 -5.35 -0.87
C ASP A 135 18.28 -5.65 -1.22
N LEU A 136 17.37 -5.56 -0.23
CA LEU A 136 15.94 -5.80 -0.45
C LEU A 136 15.37 -4.83 -1.49
N ILE A 137 15.62 -3.53 -1.32
CA ILE A 137 15.03 -2.51 -2.18
C ILE A 137 15.67 -2.53 -3.57
N ASP A 138 16.93 -2.92 -3.69
CA ASP A 138 17.61 -3.06 -4.98
C ASP A 138 17.07 -4.23 -5.79
N LYS A 139 16.87 -5.38 -5.14
CA LYS A 139 16.24 -6.56 -5.76
C LYS A 139 14.82 -6.25 -6.26
N TRP A 140 14.01 -5.58 -5.44
CA TRP A 140 12.68 -5.13 -5.88
C TRP A 140 12.76 -4.14 -7.04
N ARG A 141 13.65 -3.15 -6.98
CA ARG A 141 13.84 -2.18 -8.07
C ARG A 141 14.19 -2.89 -9.37
N ASN A 142 15.14 -3.82 -9.35
CA ASN A 142 15.59 -4.56 -10.53
C ASN A 142 14.46 -5.45 -11.07
N ALA A 143 13.71 -6.11 -10.19
CA ALA A 143 12.53 -6.90 -10.54
C ALA A 143 11.43 -6.06 -11.22
N ILE A 144 11.12 -4.88 -10.68
CA ILE A 144 10.09 -3.97 -11.20
C ILE A 144 10.55 -3.36 -12.54
N SER A 145 11.79 -2.87 -12.59
CA SER A 145 12.41 -2.27 -13.78
C SER A 145 12.47 -3.26 -14.96
N SER A 146 12.69 -4.55 -14.68
CA SER A 146 12.66 -5.61 -15.71
C SER A 146 11.30 -5.75 -16.43
N LYS A 147 10.23 -5.19 -15.86
CA LYS A 147 8.88 -5.15 -16.45
C LYS A 147 8.57 -3.85 -17.19
N GLY A 148 9.54 -2.94 -17.32
CA GLY A 148 9.37 -1.64 -17.96
C GLY A 148 8.54 -0.65 -17.14
N LEU A 149 8.43 -0.86 -15.83
CA LEU A 149 7.76 0.05 -14.92
C LEU A 149 8.75 1.09 -14.39
N GLU A 150 8.29 2.34 -14.24
CA GLU A 150 9.04 3.35 -13.51
C GLU A 150 9.20 2.93 -12.04
N THR A 151 10.35 3.24 -11.45
CA THR A 151 10.68 2.79 -10.10
C THR A 151 11.55 3.82 -9.38
N TYR A 152 11.64 3.68 -8.06
CA TYR A 152 12.50 4.48 -7.21
C TYR A 152 13.99 4.18 -7.41
N SER A 153 14.84 5.11 -6.93
CA SER A 153 16.29 4.90 -6.82
C SER A 153 16.67 4.29 -5.47
N SER A 154 17.30 3.11 -5.47
CA SER A 154 17.76 2.42 -4.24
C SER A 154 18.73 3.27 -3.43
N GLY A 155 19.71 3.89 -4.08
CA GLY A 155 20.74 4.69 -3.40
C GLY A 155 20.18 5.94 -2.74
N ILE A 156 19.32 6.69 -3.43
CA ILE A 156 18.67 7.89 -2.87
C ILE A 156 17.81 7.52 -1.66
N ASN A 157 17.03 6.42 -1.76
CA ASN A 157 16.21 5.97 -0.64
C ASN A 157 17.04 5.52 0.55
N LEU A 158 18.21 4.89 0.35
CA LEU A 158 19.13 4.56 1.43
C LEU A 158 19.71 5.82 2.09
N VAL A 159 20.11 6.83 1.31
CA VAL A 159 20.62 8.10 1.84
C VAL A 159 19.56 8.81 2.68
N ILE A 160 18.31 8.88 2.19
CA ILE A 160 17.18 9.46 2.93
C ILE A 160 16.93 8.67 4.21
N TRP A 161 16.97 7.34 4.14
CA TRP A 161 16.81 6.45 5.30
C TRP A 161 17.85 6.74 6.39
N ILE A 162 19.12 6.96 6.02
CA ILE A 162 20.19 7.20 6.99
C ILE A 162 20.17 8.64 7.54
N LEU A 163 19.97 9.65 6.68
CA LEU A 163 20.23 11.05 7.05
C LEU A 163 19.01 11.80 7.59
N THR A 164 17.79 11.42 7.22
CA THR A 164 16.61 12.27 7.44
C THR A 164 15.63 11.73 8.47
N GLY A 165 15.74 10.45 8.84
CA GLY A 165 14.74 9.79 9.69
C GLY A 165 13.35 9.65 9.02
N MET A 166 13.19 10.01 7.74
CA MET A 166 11.93 9.92 6.99
C MET A 166 11.62 8.48 6.53
N HIS A 167 11.70 7.52 7.45
CA HIS A 167 11.55 6.09 7.16
C HIS A 167 10.16 5.76 6.59
N PHE A 168 9.11 6.46 7.04
CA PHE A 168 7.76 6.29 6.51
C PHE A 168 7.66 6.68 5.05
N TRP A 169 8.25 7.82 4.66
CA TRP A 169 8.23 8.29 3.28
C TRP A 169 8.96 7.30 2.35
N VAL A 170 10.13 6.82 2.77
CA VAL A 170 10.91 5.81 2.02
C VAL A 170 10.10 4.53 1.83
N ILE A 171 9.50 3.99 2.89
CA ILE A 171 8.68 2.76 2.82
C ILE A 171 7.46 2.95 1.91
N ILE A 172 6.80 4.12 1.95
CA ILE A 172 5.64 4.41 1.08
C ILE A 172 6.06 4.44 -0.39
N ASN A 173 7.13 5.17 -0.71
CA ASN A 173 7.67 5.27 -2.07
C ASN A 173 7.98 3.88 -2.64
N ILE A 174 8.71 3.06 -1.87
CA ILE A 174 9.03 1.68 -2.28
C ILE A 174 7.76 0.83 -2.42
N GLN A 175 6.83 0.92 -1.46
CA GLN A 175 5.61 0.12 -1.49
C GLN A 175 4.72 0.47 -2.69
N GLU A 176 4.73 1.71 -3.14
CA GLU A 176 3.97 2.14 -4.32
C GLU A 176 4.45 1.42 -5.58
N SER A 177 5.76 1.41 -5.85
CA SER A 177 6.33 0.65 -6.98
C SER A 177 6.08 -0.85 -6.86
N ILE A 178 6.21 -1.43 -5.66
CA ILE A 178 5.89 -2.86 -5.42
C ILE A 178 4.39 -3.14 -5.71
N ASN A 179 3.51 -2.22 -5.33
CA ASN A 179 2.07 -2.36 -5.58
C ASN A 179 1.73 -2.32 -7.07
N GLU A 180 2.41 -1.49 -7.86
CA GLU A 180 2.23 -1.46 -9.31
C GLU A 180 2.61 -2.80 -9.94
N TYR A 181 3.74 -3.37 -9.54
CA TYR A 181 4.13 -4.71 -9.97
C TYR A 181 3.07 -5.76 -9.65
N TRP A 182 2.52 -5.75 -8.43
CA TRP A 182 1.48 -6.72 -8.06
C TRP A 182 0.16 -6.48 -8.79
N ARG A 183 -0.21 -5.24 -9.10
CA ARG A 183 -1.39 -4.93 -9.93
C ARG A 183 -1.23 -5.46 -11.35
N LEU A 184 -0.03 -5.32 -11.93
CA LEU A 184 0.28 -5.84 -13.25
C LEU A 184 0.22 -7.38 -13.28
N LYS A 185 0.78 -8.01 -12.25
CA LYS A 185 0.93 -9.46 -12.19
C LYS A 185 -0.33 -10.21 -11.72
N GLN A 186 -1.13 -9.60 -10.86
CA GLN A 186 -2.32 -10.21 -10.25
C GLN A 186 -3.57 -9.33 -10.47
N PRO A 187 -3.93 -8.99 -11.72
CA PRO A 187 -4.99 -8.03 -12.00
C PRO A 187 -6.39 -8.51 -11.56
N ASN A 188 -6.59 -9.83 -11.51
CA ASN A 188 -7.90 -10.44 -11.22
C ASN A 188 -8.09 -10.81 -9.74
N LEU A 189 -7.07 -10.63 -8.89
CA LEU A 189 -7.17 -10.96 -7.47
C LEU A 189 -7.70 -9.77 -6.67
N PRO A 190 -8.65 -9.98 -5.75
CA PRO A 190 -9.15 -8.92 -4.90
C PRO A 190 -8.06 -8.40 -3.98
N ILE A 191 -8.05 -7.08 -3.76
CA ILE A 191 -7.12 -6.43 -2.82
C ILE A 191 -7.66 -6.57 -1.41
N HIS A 192 -6.87 -7.15 -0.51
CA HIS A 192 -7.24 -7.25 0.90
C HIS A 192 -7.21 -5.87 1.57
N ARG A 193 -8.38 -5.34 1.95
CA ARG A 193 -8.51 -3.99 2.53
C ARG A 193 -8.38 -3.97 4.06
N ASN A 194 -8.81 -5.04 4.72
CA ASN A 194 -8.79 -5.16 6.17
C ASN A 194 -7.43 -5.64 6.68
N PHE A 195 -7.21 -5.63 7.98
CA PHE A 195 -6.04 -6.30 8.56
C PHE A 195 -6.14 -7.82 8.39
N THR A 196 -5.06 -8.43 7.97
CA THR A 196 -4.95 -9.90 7.91
C THR A 196 -4.86 -10.47 9.32
N ASN A 197 -5.15 -11.77 9.49
CA ASN A 197 -5.05 -12.42 10.80
C ASN A 197 -3.62 -12.34 11.36
N ASN A 198 -2.61 -12.50 10.50
CA ASN A 198 -1.20 -12.38 10.89
C ASN A 198 -0.86 -10.96 11.38
N GLU A 199 -1.38 -9.93 10.70
CA GLU A 199 -1.19 -8.53 11.11
C GLU A 199 -1.87 -8.24 12.46
N LYS A 200 -3.08 -8.76 12.69
CA LYS A 200 -3.79 -8.61 13.97
C LYS A 200 -3.03 -9.27 15.12
N ILE A 201 -2.56 -10.50 14.92
CA ILE A 201 -1.76 -11.23 15.91
C ILE A 201 -0.47 -10.46 16.22
N LEU A 202 0.23 -9.98 15.18
CA LEU A 202 1.45 -9.18 15.35
C LEU A 202 1.19 -7.90 16.17
N ILE A 203 0.13 -7.15 15.85
CA ILE A 203 -0.25 -5.95 16.60
C ILE A 203 -0.51 -6.29 18.07
N GLY A 204 -1.27 -7.37 18.33
CA GLY A 204 -1.55 -7.83 19.69
C GLY A 204 -0.28 -8.16 20.48
N ILE A 205 0.69 -8.85 19.86
CA ILE A 205 1.98 -9.17 20.48
C ILE A 205 2.78 -7.90 20.79
N ILE A 206 2.86 -6.96 19.84
CA ILE A 206 3.59 -5.70 20.03
C ILE A 206 2.98 -4.89 21.17
N ILE A 207 1.65 -4.76 21.23
CA ILE A 207 0.95 -4.06 22.30
C ILE A 207 1.21 -4.74 23.65
N ALA A 208 1.13 -6.07 23.72
CA ALA A 208 1.41 -6.80 24.95
C ALA A 208 2.85 -6.57 25.45
N ILE A 209 3.83 -6.61 24.56
CA ILE A 209 5.24 -6.32 24.89
C ILE A 209 5.38 -4.89 25.44
N ILE A 210 4.75 -3.90 24.79
CA ILE A 210 4.78 -2.50 25.24
C ILE A 210 4.20 -2.39 26.66
N ILE A 211 3.06 -3.03 26.93
CA ILE A 211 2.44 -3.03 28.27
C ILE A 211 3.37 -3.64 29.32
N VAL A 212 3.98 -4.79 29.03
CA VAL A 212 4.94 -5.45 29.95
C VAL A 212 6.14 -4.55 30.22
N ILE A 213 6.72 -3.93 29.17
CA ILE A 213 7.83 -2.98 29.32
C ILE A 213 7.40 -1.80 30.19
N SER A 214 6.21 -1.23 29.97
CA SER A 214 5.69 -0.12 30.77
C SER A 214 5.54 -0.50 32.25
N ILE A 215 5.04 -1.71 32.56
CA ILE A 215 4.93 -2.20 33.95
C ILE A 215 6.32 -2.33 34.60
N ILE A 216 7.28 -2.91 33.87
CA ILE A 216 8.67 -3.05 34.37
C ILE A 216 9.29 -1.68 34.64
N LEU A 217 9.10 -0.71 33.74
CA LEU A 217 9.61 0.65 33.92
C LEU A 217 8.99 1.33 35.14
N VAL A 218 7.68 1.20 35.35
CA VAL A 218 7.00 1.74 36.54
C VAL A 218 7.53 1.09 37.82
N ALA A 219 7.73 -0.23 37.82
CA ALA A 219 8.31 -0.92 38.97
C ALA A 219 9.73 -0.44 39.31
N ILE A 220 10.58 -0.23 38.29
CA ILE A 220 11.93 0.33 38.47
C ILE A 220 11.87 1.73 39.09
N ILE A 221 10.95 2.59 38.62
CA ILE A 221 10.79 3.95 39.15
C ILE A 221 10.38 3.92 40.63
N ILE A 222 9.45 3.03 41.01
CA ILE A 222 9.01 2.88 42.41
C ILE A 222 10.18 2.43 43.29
N ILE A 223 10.93 1.41 42.88
CA ILE A 223 12.08 0.89 43.63
C ILE A 223 13.15 1.98 43.80
N ALA A 224 13.46 2.71 42.72
CA ALA A 224 14.42 3.82 42.77
C ALA A 224 13.94 4.93 43.72
N GLY A 225 12.65 5.29 43.70
CA GLY A 225 12.09 6.30 44.61
C GLY A 225 12.08 5.88 46.09
N MET A 226 11.92 4.59 46.38
CA MET A 226 12.06 4.08 47.76
C MET A 226 13.51 4.18 48.24
N SER A 227 14.50 3.97 47.37
CA SER A 227 15.92 4.04 47.76
C SER A 227 16.38 5.45 48.16
N THR A 228 15.74 6.51 47.66
CA THR A 228 16.13 7.90 47.95
C THR A 228 15.45 8.50 49.18
N THR A 229 14.48 7.81 49.78
CA THR A 229 13.69 8.31 50.92
C THR A 229 14.13 7.76 52.28
N TYR A 230 15.19 6.96 52.35
CA TYR A 230 15.82 6.59 53.62
C TYR A 230 16.86 7.67 53.99
N PRO A 231 16.58 8.58 54.95
CA PRO A 231 17.58 9.51 55.42
C PRO A 231 18.72 8.72 56.08
N SER A 232 19.96 9.02 55.69
CA SER A 232 21.17 8.51 56.34
C SER A 232 21.23 9.03 57.78
N THR A 233 20.54 8.35 58.69
CA THR A 233 20.50 8.63 60.13
C THR A 233 21.56 7.80 60.84
N TYR A 234 22.80 7.89 60.38
CA TYR A 234 23.99 7.46 61.11
C TYR A 234 25.13 8.32 60.64
N TYR A 235 25.39 9.43 61.34
CA TYR A 235 26.70 10.03 61.67
C TYR A 235 26.45 11.30 62.49
#